data_AF-A0A315XXN9-F1
#
_entry.id   AF-A0A315XXN9-F1
#
_cell.length_a   1.000
_cell.length_b   1.000
_cell.length_c   1.000
_cell.angle_alpha   90.00
_cell.angle_beta   90.00
_cell.angle_gamma   90.00
#
_symmetry.space_group_name_H-M   'P 1'
#
loop_
_entity.id
_entity.type
_entity.pdbx_description
1 polymer ?
#
loop_
_entity_poly.entity_id
_entity_poly.type
_entity_poly.pdbx_seq_one_letter_code
_entity_poly.pdbx_strand_id
1 'polypeptide(L)'
;MNNKNRIKAILTAAVMAAAPLAMNIPAASAEDYVVENAEVLTLFGDVNFDGNVGVSDAVQLNRYLLGHLGELGNSKNADLLADGVIDVFDMVYLRKQLVGAQKPAGTKLSIKVVDMMTGEPLDNATICLSELNGNNLYDIGTTLDTNGESVNYYGLPDDKDYQYFINVTDLPDGYATAYKNWDQVVEFDMPAGTAEKELVIRVAADDAENNVKITSMDWDQGIEYIGYGNLTITDKDGNYYYQRDYDMEFALPDGDYHADFNSFDYPVQLVEPDSIAAARIKENYPDAEFEDWSDGIDFSVVDGKADRDLFINFSAIEGKGNTLKVNCYDSLTGLPLEGVELTLTEAPETYAKETKFTSDGTTKVFEDLYCTGCNGYNVRVDSVPEGYKPSNEVKRIGFGYAHNYTGNFNFYFEPVNAEKEISFNVLTWPDKQPYTGDATYTIYQGDDTIMTDVKPGQKIALKDGDYMISGFRYPDDDPYCGTWIWTELGEEMSRELDIFEDEGVYRSDMASFTVKNGKLTKNITLYVADKDKAMTDYEKELEEERLKEEERLKEEERLRLENSSSEDQ
;
A
#
# COMPACT_ATOMS: atom_id res chain seq x y z
N MET A 1 28.46 13.65 -42.58
CA MET A 1 29.48 14.04 -43.59
C MET A 1 29.31 15.52 -43.94
N ASN A 2 30.16 16.42 -43.44
CA ASN A 2 30.57 17.65 -44.15
C ASN A 2 31.81 18.28 -43.47
N ASN A 3 32.88 18.46 -44.25
CA ASN A 3 34.24 18.82 -43.84
C ASN A 3 34.43 20.35 -43.74
N LYS A 4 33.84 21.03 -42.75
CA LYS A 4 33.98 22.50 -42.63
C LYS A 4 34.35 23.12 -41.27
N ASN A 5 34.58 22.36 -40.20
CA ASN A 5 34.92 22.93 -38.88
C ASN A 5 36.33 22.58 -38.35
N ARG A 6 37.24 22.09 -39.19
CA ARG A 6 38.67 21.99 -38.85
C ARG A 6 39.39 23.23 -39.36
N ILE A 7 39.41 24.32 -38.59
CA ILE A 7 40.43 25.40 -38.54
C ILE A 7 39.87 26.50 -37.62
N LYS A 8 40.24 26.46 -36.34
CA LYS A 8 40.42 27.63 -35.44
C LYS A 8 40.94 27.19 -34.05
N ALA A 9 42.00 26.37 -34.03
CA ALA A 9 42.71 26.00 -32.79
C ALA A 9 44.24 26.08 -32.95
N ILE A 10 44.74 27.00 -33.79
CA ILE A 10 46.19 27.20 -33.99
C ILE A 10 46.48 28.70 -34.09
N LEU A 11 46.69 29.34 -32.94
CA LEU A 11 47.32 30.64 -32.70
C LEU A 11 46.94 31.02 -31.25
N THR A 12 47.57 30.43 -30.23
CA THR A 12 48.69 31.08 -29.52
C THR A 12 49.48 30.00 -28.76
N ALA A 13 50.31 29.24 -29.48
CA ALA A 13 51.29 28.33 -28.90
C ALA A 13 52.66 28.69 -29.49
N ALA A 14 53.24 29.77 -29.00
CA ALA A 14 54.63 30.13 -29.27
C ALA A 14 55.09 31.13 -28.20
N VAL A 15 55.49 30.60 -27.04
CA VAL A 15 56.74 30.88 -26.31
C VAL A 15 56.61 30.09 -25.01
N MET A 16 57.15 28.87 -24.97
CA MET A 16 57.76 28.26 -23.77
C MET A 16 58.44 26.96 -24.21
N ALA A 17 59.65 27.10 -24.73
CA ALA A 17 60.61 26.01 -24.69
C ALA A 17 61.97 26.64 -24.34
N ALA A 18 62.29 26.67 -23.04
CA ALA A 18 63.64 26.42 -22.51
C ALA A 18 63.68 26.72 -21.00
N ALA A 19 63.80 25.65 -20.21
CA ALA A 19 64.79 25.46 -19.14
C ALA A 19 64.18 24.79 -17.90
N PRO A 20 64.71 23.64 -17.44
CA PRO A 20 64.42 23.12 -16.12
C PRO A 20 65.23 23.96 -15.12
N LEU A 21 64.59 24.93 -14.49
CA LEU A 21 65.15 25.55 -13.30
C LEU A 21 64.45 24.94 -12.10
N ALA A 22 65.20 24.11 -11.38
CA ALA A 22 64.96 23.77 -10.00
C ALA A 22 64.77 25.07 -9.21
N MET A 23 63.53 25.49 -9.01
CA MET A 23 63.20 26.42 -7.96
C MET A 23 62.99 25.59 -6.70
N ASN A 24 64.00 25.64 -5.83
CA ASN A 24 63.85 25.38 -4.41
C ASN A 24 62.61 26.15 -3.94
N ILE A 25 61.50 25.44 -3.74
CA ILE A 25 60.43 25.94 -2.90
C ILE A 25 61.07 26.03 -1.52
N PRO A 26 61.23 27.23 -0.93
CA PRO A 26 61.53 27.29 0.49
C PRO A 26 60.41 26.50 1.16
N ALA A 27 60.74 25.61 2.09
CA ALA A 27 59.78 25.15 3.08
C ALA A 27 59.37 26.39 3.88
N ALA A 28 58.50 27.22 3.30
CA ALA A 28 57.68 28.14 4.02
C ALA A 28 56.88 27.25 4.95
N SER A 29 57.13 27.43 6.24
CA SER A 29 56.47 26.73 7.32
C SER A 29 54.99 26.63 6.97
N ALA A 30 54.47 25.41 7.09
CA ALA A 30 53.08 25.19 7.43
C ALA A 30 52.84 25.88 8.78
N GLU A 31 52.74 27.21 8.75
CA GLU A 31 52.09 27.99 9.77
C GLU A 31 50.61 27.86 9.45
N ASP A 32 50.01 26.86 10.11
CA ASP A 32 48.61 26.79 10.54
C ASP A 32 47.71 27.87 9.92
N TYR A 33 47.26 27.61 8.69
CA TYR A 33 45.89 27.99 8.35
C TYR A 33 44.99 26.91 8.94
N VAL A 34 44.66 27.09 10.22
CA VAL A 34 43.42 26.56 10.75
C VAL A 34 42.32 27.25 9.95
N VAL A 35 41.82 26.57 8.93
CA VAL A 35 40.50 26.87 8.38
C VAL A 35 39.54 26.47 9.50
N GLU A 36 39.11 27.43 10.31
CA GLU A 36 38.00 27.22 11.24
C GLU A 36 36.81 26.67 10.43
N ASN A 37 36.51 25.38 10.62
CA ASN A 37 35.31 24.65 10.21
C ASN A 37 34.57 25.21 8.98
N ALA A 38 35.22 25.22 7.82
CA ALA A 38 34.48 25.22 6.56
C ALA A 38 34.02 23.78 6.32
N GLU A 39 32.93 23.38 6.96
CA GLU A 39 32.26 22.12 6.67
C GLU A 39 31.89 22.13 5.17
N VAL A 40 32.30 21.05 4.50
CA VAL A 40 32.14 20.64 3.10
C VAL A 40 31.98 21.73 2.00
N LEU A 41 33.05 21.88 1.20
CA LEU A 41 33.08 22.56 -0.10
C LEU A 41 32.70 21.57 -1.23
N THR A 42 31.46 21.51 -1.68
CA THR A 42 31.07 20.61 -2.79
C THR A 42 29.94 21.13 -3.65
N LEU A 43 30.21 21.31 -4.95
CA LEU A 43 29.72 20.45 -6.05
C LEU A 43 30.00 21.05 -7.43
N PHE A 44 29.94 22.39 -7.57
CA PHE A 44 30.45 23.04 -8.77
C PHE A 44 31.96 22.80 -8.88
N GLY A 45 32.34 21.87 -9.77
CA GLY A 45 33.71 21.40 -9.93
C GLY A 45 33.98 19.93 -9.61
N ASP A 46 33.01 19.17 -9.07
CA ASP A 46 33.12 17.70 -8.92
C ASP A 46 32.76 17.06 -10.27
N VAL A 47 33.73 17.09 -11.17
CA VAL A 47 33.58 16.70 -12.56
C VAL A 47 33.65 15.18 -12.72
N ASN A 48 34.44 14.52 -11.88
CA ASN A 48 34.57 13.07 -11.87
C ASN A 48 33.49 12.36 -11.04
N PHE A 49 32.70 13.12 -10.28
CA PHE A 49 31.58 12.67 -9.48
C PHE A 49 32.00 11.68 -8.40
N ASP A 50 33.12 11.98 -7.74
CA ASP A 50 33.65 11.22 -6.60
C ASP A 50 33.25 11.76 -5.23
N GLY A 51 32.39 12.78 -5.21
CA GLY A 51 31.86 13.43 -4.02
C GLY A 51 32.78 14.51 -3.46
N ASN A 52 33.94 14.79 -4.07
CA ASN A 52 34.88 15.80 -3.60
C ASN A 52 35.41 16.66 -4.76
N VAL A 53 35.58 17.96 -4.54
CA VAL A 53 36.22 18.84 -5.54
C VAL A 53 37.74 18.86 -5.32
N GLY A 54 38.49 18.26 -6.23
CA GLY A 54 39.94 18.06 -6.09
C GLY A 54 40.76 18.22 -7.38
N VAL A 55 42.05 17.90 -7.27
CA VAL A 55 42.96 17.92 -8.42
C VAL A 55 42.56 16.87 -9.47
N SER A 56 41.95 15.77 -9.05
CA SER A 56 41.36 14.74 -9.91
C SER A 56 40.35 15.31 -10.91
N ASP A 57 39.49 16.22 -10.47
CA ASP A 57 38.51 16.90 -11.32
C ASP A 57 39.16 17.80 -12.35
N ALA A 58 40.13 18.59 -11.93
CA ALA A 58 40.89 19.42 -12.85
C ALA A 58 41.65 18.58 -13.89
N VAL A 59 42.10 17.38 -13.53
CA VAL A 59 42.68 16.44 -14.50
C VAL A 59 41.61 15.89 -15.44
N GLN A 60 40.44 15.51 -14.92
CA GLN A 60 39.36 14.94 -15.73
C GLN A 60 38.77 15.95 -16.71
N LEU A 61 38.42 17.15 -16.25
CA LEU A 61 37.94 18.24 -17.09
C LEU A 61 38.99 18.61 -18.15
N ASN A 62 40.27 18.63 -17.80
CA ASN A 62 41.34 18.92 -18.77
C ASN A 62 41.44 17.83 -19.85
N ARG A 63 41.26 16.55 -19.48
CA ARG A 63 41.22 15.45 -20.45
C ARG A 63 40.01 15.55 -21.38
N TYR A 64 38.85 15.96 -20.86
CA TYR A 64 37.65 16.21 -21.66
C TYR A 64 37.84 17.35 -22.64
N LEU A 65 38.32 18.52 -22.18
CA LEU A 65 38.57 19.69 -23.03
C LEU A 65 39.61 19.43 -24.13
N LEU A 66 40.57 18.53 -23.89
CA LEU A 66 41.56 18.09 -24.89
C LEU A 66 41.03 16.99 -25.84
N GLY A 67 39.79 16.52 -25.66
CA GLY A 67 39.18 15.47 -26.45
C GLY A 67 39.73 14.06 -26.16
N HIS A 68 40.36 13.86 -25.01
CA HIS A 68 40.86 12.56 -24.55
C HIS A 68 39.82 11.76 -23.76
N LEU A 69 38.69 12.38 -23.44
CA LEU A 69 37.49 11.75 -22.88
C LEU A 69 36.29 12.16 -23.72
N GLY A 70 35.38 11.22 -23.97
CA GLY A 70 34.15 11.49 -24.72
C GLY A 70 33.05 12.09 -23.85
N GLU A 71 33.04 11.76 -22.56
CA GLU A 71 32.02 12.13 -21.57
C GLU A 71 32.69 12.37 -20.21
N LEU A 72 32.03 13.16 -19.36
CA LEU A 72 32.41 13.47 -17.98
C LEU A 72 31.58 12.64 -17.00
N GLY A 73 32.06 12.48 -15.76
CA GLY A 73 31.30 11.81 -14.70
C GLY A 73 29.99 12.56 -14.41
N ASN A 74 30.09 13.87 -14.23
CA ASN A 74 28.93 14.76 -14.17
C ASN A 74 29.20 16.02 -15.02
N SER A 75 28.57 16.11 -16.18
CA SER A 75 28.75 17.25 -17.08
C SER A 75 28.10 18.53 -16.55
N LYS A 76 27.07 18.44 -15.71
CA LYS A 76 26.42 19.62 -15.14
C LYS A 76 27.37 20.33 -14.15
N ASN A 77 28.08 19.56 -13.33
CA ASN A 77 29.05 20.09 -12.36
C ASN A 77 30.32 20.67 -13.01
N ALA A 78 30.52 20.41 -14.30
CA ALA A 78 31.67 20.88 -15.08
C ALA A 78 31.46 22.23 -15.80
N ASP A 79 30.23 22.75 -15.81
CA ASP A 79 29.89 24.09 -16.31
C ASP A 79 29.93 25.10 -15.15
N LEU A 80 31.13 25.36 -14.63
CA LEU A 80 31.33 26.15 -13.41
C LEU A 80 30.90 27.62 -13.53
N LEU A 81 30.70 28.12 -14.74
CA LEU A 81 30.18 29.45 -15.00
C LEU A 81 28.67 29.46 -15.26
N ALA A 82 28.03 28.29 -15.30
CA ALA A 82 26.61 28.09 -15.61
C ALA A 82 26.18 28.83 -16.90
N ASP A 83 27.05 28.85 -17.91
CA ASP A 83 26.80 29.53 -19.18
C ASP A 83 26.34 28.59 -20.31
N GLY A 84 26.18 27.30 -19.98
CA GLY A 84 25.77 26.24 -20.86
C GLY A 84 26.91 25.68 -21.73
N VAL A 85 28.17 26.11 -21.52
CA VAL A 85 29.32 25.73 -22.35
C VAL A 85 30.51 25.33 -21.48
N ILE A 86 30.76 24.01 -21.40
CA ILE A 86 31.96 23.49 -20.74
C ILE A 86 33.21 23.80 -21.59
N ASP A 87 34.02 24.76 -21.14
CA ASP A 87 35.24 25.19 -21.83
C ASP A 87 36.44 25.51 -20.92
N VAL A 88 37.43 26.21 -21.46
CA VAL A 88 38.66 26.55 -20.73
C VAL A 88 38.44 27.55 -19.59
N PHE A 89 37.37 28.34 -19.63
CA PHE A 89 37.02 29.27 -18.58
C PHE A 89 36.56 28.54 -17.32
N ASP A 90 35.81 27.44 -17.45
CA ASP A 90 35.46 26.54 -16.34
C ASP A 90 36.69 25.92 -15.70
N MET A 91 37.65 25.46 -16.52
CA MET A 91 38.94 24.94 -16.04
C MET A 91 39.72 26.00 -15.24
N VAL A 92 39.70 27.25 -15.67
CA VAL A 92 40.36 28.35 -14.95
C VAL A 92 39.64 28.62 -13.63
N TYR A 93 38.31 28.56 -13.62
CA TYR A 93 37.50 28.75 -12.41
C TYR A 93 37.77 27.64 -11.39
N LEU A 94 37.70 26.37 -11.81
CA LEU A 94 38.01 25.20 -10.99
C LEU A 94 39.39 25.30 -10.34
N ARG A 95 40.41 25.68 -11.11
CA ARG A 95 41.76 25.87 -10.55
C ARG A 95 41.85 27.00 -9.52
N LYS A 96 41.05 28.06 -9.66
CA LYS A 96 41.00 29.15 -8.68
C LYS A 96 40.29 28.74 -7.40
N GLN A 97 39.23 27.93 -7.50
CA GLN A 97 38.57 27.32 -6.34
C GLN A 97 39.53 26.40 -5.58
N LEU A 98 40.25 25.52 -6.29
CA LEU A 98 41.20 24.56 -5.68
C LEU A 98 42.35 25.21 -4.89
N VAL A 99 42.68 26.48 -5.18
CA VAL A 99 43.73 27.23 -4.45
C VAL A 99 43.16 28.27 -3.49
N GLY A 100 41.84 28.24 -3.23
CA GLY A 100 41.17 29.15 -2.30
C GLY A 100 41.12 30.62 -2.75
N ALA A 101 41.46 30.91 -4.02
CA ALA A 101 41.49 32.27 -4.55
C ALA A 101 40.10 32.80 -4.97
N GLN A 102 39.10 31.92 -5.03
CA GLN A 102 37.69 32.27 -5.17
C GLN A 102 36.84 31.38 -4.27
N LYS A 103 35.79 31.98 -3.67
CA LYS A 103 34.71 31.20 -3.06
C LYS A 103 33.99 30.41 -4.16
N PRO A 104 33.43 29.22 -3.86
CA PRO A 104 32.61 28.50 -4.81
C PRO A 104 31.44 29.37 -5.31
N ALA A 105 31.12 29.26 -6.60
CA ALA A 105 29.85 29.72 -7.13
C ALA A 105 28.73 28.77 -6.70
N GLY A 106 27.53 29.31 -6.46
CA GLY A 106 26.36 28.56 -6.01
C GLY A 106 25.90 28.95 -4.60
N THR A 107 24.88 28.26 -4.14
CA THR A 107 24.21 28.44 -2.85
C THR A 107 25.10 28.00 -1.70
N LYS A 108 25.04 28.75 -0.60
CA LYS A 108 25.41 28.25 0.74
C LYS A 108 24.19 27.60 1.38
N LEU A 109 24.26 26.33 1.72
CA LEU A 109 23.24 25.65 2.51
C LEU A 109 23.71 25.53 3.96
N SER A 110 22.87 25.93 4.91
CA SER A 110 23.09 25.73 6.34
C SER A 110 22.02 24.77 6.87
N ILE A 111 22.42 23.64 7.45
CA ILE A 111 21.54 22.60 7.97
C ILE A 111 21.63 22.61 9.49
N LYS A 112 20.48 22.53 10.16
CA LYS A 112 20.39 22.38 11.60
C LYS A 112 19.42 21.26 11.93
N VAL A 113 19.82 20.34 12.81
CA VAL A 113 18.92 19.29 13.32
C VAL A 113 18.46 19.70 14.72
N VAL A 114 17.14 19.72 14.92
CA VAL A 114 16.51 20.21 16.16
C VAL A 114 15.40 19.27 16.63
N ASP A 115 15.09 19.35 17.92
CA ASP A 115 13.89 18.76 18.48
C ASP A 115 12.62 19.39 17.87
N MET A 116 11.64 18.54 17.55
CA MET A 116 10.38 18.94 16.89
C MET A 116 9.60 19.97 17.71
N MET A 117 9.49 19.74 19.02
CA MET A 117 8.56 20.48 19.88
C MET A 117 9.17 21.76 20.44
N THR A 118 10.47 21.74 20.76
CA THR A 118 11.16 22.87 21.38
C THR A 118 11.96 23.71 20.39
N GLY A 119 12.37 23.12 19.25
CA GLY A 119 13.29 23.76 18.30
C GLY A 119 14.73 23.89 18.79
N GLU A 120 15.05 23.30 19.95
CA GLU A 120 16.41 23.26 20.48
C GLU A 120 17.29 22.31 19.65
N PRO A 121 18.58 22.64 19.40
CA PRO A 121 19.50 21.75 18.69
C PRO A 121 19.63 20.39 19.39
N LEU A 122 19.69 19.31 18.61
CA LEU A 122 19.99 17.98 19.15
C LEU A 122 21.50 17.81 19.34
N ASP A 123 21.92 17.33 20.51
CA ASP A 123 23.34 17.19 20.90
C ASP A 123 24.16 16.33 19.92
N ASN A 124 23.54 15.36 19.24
CA ASN A 124 24.19 14.57 18.20
C ASN A 124 23.19 14.11 17.13
N ALA A 125 23.54 14.28 15.87
CA ALA A 125 22.88 13.67 14.73
C ALA A 125 23.90 13.59 13.59
N THR A 126 23.81 12.55 12.80
CA THR A 126 24.64 12.35 11.62
C THR A 126 23.84 12.74 10.39
N ILE A 127 24.43 13.51 9.47
CA ILE A 127 23.78 13.88 8.21
C ILE A 127 24.58 13.44 6.98
N CYS A 128 23.85 13.04 5.94
CA CYS A 128 24.39 12.78 4.61
C CYS A 128 23.58 13.57 3.58
N LEU A 129 24.22 14.49 2.86
CA LEU A 129 23.61 15.23 1.75
C LEU A 129 23.83 14.43 0.47
N SER A 130 22.82 14.31 -0.38
CA SER A 130 22.88 13.60 -1.66
C SER A 130 22.19 14.39 -2.78
N GLU A 131 22.66 14.21 -4.02
CA GLU A 131 22.07 14.79 -5.26
C GLU A 131 21.40 13.69 -6.08
N LEU A 132 20.19 13.93 -6.57
CA LEU A 132 19.58 13.09 -7.59
C LEU A 132 20.01 13.52 -8.98
N ASN A 133 20.65 12.61 -9.71
CA ASN A 133 21.02 12.79 -11.10
C ASN A 133 20.40 11.68 -11.97
N GLY A 134 19.35 12.05 -12.70
CA GLY A 134 18.53 11.08 -13.44
C GLY A 134 17.80 10.15 -12.46
N ASN A 135 18.10 8.85 -12.53
CA ASN A 135 17.50 7.84 -11.65
C ASN A 135 18.44 7.36 -10.53
N ASN A 136 19.57 8.03 -10.32
CA ASN A 136 20.59 7.63 -9.36
C ASN A 136 20.80 8.73 -8.33
N LEU A 137 20.90 8.33 -7.07
CA LEU A 137 21.20 9.21 -5.94
C LEU A 137 22.69 9.09 -5.59
N TYR A 138 23.36 10.22 -5.38
CA TYR A 138 24.79 10.28 -5.11
C TYR A 138 25.09 11.13 -3.89
N ASP A 139 25.89 10.60 -2.98
CA ASP A 139 26.29 11.34 -1.79
C ASP A 139 27.25 12.47 -2.15
N ILE A 140 27.00 13.62 -1.54
CA ILE A 140 27.76 14.85 -1.67
C ILE A 140 28.67 14.96 -0.45
N GLY A 141 29.98 14.83 -0.67
CA GLY A 141 30.95 14.86 0.40
C GLY A 141 30.94 13.60 1.25
N THR A 142 31.30 13.75 2.52
CA THR A 142 31.23 12.67 3.53
C THR A 142 30.04 12.88 4.45
N THR A 143 29.64 11.82 5.13
CA THR A 143 28.74 11.90 6.27
C THR A 143 29.35 12.72 7.40
N LEU A 144 28.55 13.53 8.09
CA LEU A 144 29.02 14.49 9.11
C LEU A 144 28.21 14.39 10.40
N ASP A 145 28.89 14.47 11.54
CA ASP A 145 28.27 14.65 12.84
C ASP A 145 27.95 16.14 13.07
N THR A 146 26.70 16.45 13.38
CA THR A 146 26.25 17.83 13.65
C THR A 146 26.76 18.36 14.99
N ASN A 147 26.97 17.49 15.99
CA ASN A 147 27.39 17.85 17.36
C ASN A 147 26.57 19.02 17.98
N GLY A 148 25.28 19.14 17.62
CA GLY A 148 24.41 20.25 18.05
C GLY A 148 24.66 21.59 17.39
N GLU A 149 25.54 21.66 16.39
CA GLU A 149 25.86 22.86 15.61
C GLU A 149 25.26 22.78 14.20
N SER A 150 25.25 23.93 13.51
CA SER A 150 24.80 23.99 12.12
C SER A 150 25.89 23.55 11.16
N VAL A 151 25.54 22.61 10.28
CA VAL A 151 26.44 22.14 9.22
C VAL A 151 26.27 23.00 7.98
N ASN A 152 27.38 23.46 7.40
CA ASN A 152 27.36 24.30 6.22
C ASN A 152 27.86 23.53 5.00
N TYR A 153 27.22 23.75 3.85
CA TYR A 153 27.67 23.33 2.53
C TYR A 153 27.77 24.55 1.63
N TYR A 154 28.77 24.58 0.75
CA TYR A 154 29.02 25.71 -0.14
C TYR A 154 29.15 25.28 -1.59
N GLY A 155 28.57 26.09 -2.48
CA GLY A 155 28.73 25.93 -3.93
C GLY A 155 27.75 24.93 -4.53
N LEU A 156 26.57 24.81 -3.93
CA LEU A 156 25.48 23.98 -4.44
C LEU A 156 24.76 24.70 -5.58
N PRO A 157 24.56 24.04 -6.73
CA PRO A 157 23.73 24.58 -7.81
C PRO A 157 22.34 25.03 -7.33
N ASP A 158 21.95 26.23 -7.74
CA ASP A 158 20.62 26.80 -7.54
C ASP A 158 19.76 26.68 -8.80
N ASP A 159 19.74 25.49 -9.42
CA ASP A 159 18.92 25.23 -10.59
C ASP A 159 17.86 24.18 -10.27
N LYS A 160 16.65 24.39 -10.77
CA LYS A 160 15.49 23.48 -10.63
C LYS A 160 15.74 22.06 -11.17
N ASP A 161 16.75 21.90 -12.01
CA ASP A 161 17.18 20.60 -12.54
C ASP A 161 18.03 19.81 -11.54
N TYR A 162 18.28 20.36 -10.34
CA TYR A 162 18.93 19.71 -9.20
C TYR A 162 17.92 19.49 -8.07
N GLN A 163 17.98 18.29 -7.49
CA GLN A 163 17.16 17.88 -6.37
C GLN A 163 18.07 17.27 -5.32
N TYR A 164 17.94 17.76 -4.10
CA TYR A 164 18.81 17.39 -2.98
C TYR A 164 18.03 16.62 -1.94
N PHE A 165 18.73 15.71 -1.27
CA PHE A 165 18.20 14.81 -0.26
C PHE A 165 19.14 14.85 0.94
N ILE A 166 18.60 14.94 2.15
CA ILE A 166 19.40 14.81 3.38
C ILE A 166 18.89 13.62 4.15
N ASN A 167 19.74 12.63 4.34
CA ASN A 167 19.51 11.54 5.26
C ASN A 167 20.03 11.93 6.66
N VAL A 168 19.24 11.66 7.71
CA VAL A 168 19.64 11.88 9.09
C VAL A 168 19.70 10.54 9.83
N THR A 169 20.85 10.22 10.42
CA THR A 169 21.10 8.99 11.19
C THR A 169 21.72 9.27 12.55
N ASP A 170 21.96 8.22 13.33
CA ASP A 170 22.66 8.26 14.63
C ASP A 170 22.17 9.37 15.60
N LEU A 171 20.84 9.55 15.62
CA LEU A 171 20.14 10.42 16.54
C LEU A 171 20.40 10.05 18.00
N PRO A 172 20.20 11.00 18.95
CA PRO A 172 20.40 10.72 20.37
C PRO A 172 19.42 9.66 20.89
N ASP A 173 19.76 9.06 22.03
CA ASP A 173 18.87 8.13 22.73
C ASP A 173 17.51 8.80 22.99
N GLY A 174 16.43 8.16 22.55
CA GLY A 174 15.07 8.67 22.67
C GLY A 174 14.53 9.44 21.45
N TYR A 175 15.20 9.41 20.29
CA TYR A 175 14.69 10.01 19.04
C TYR A 175 14.64 9.04 17.86
N ALA A 176 15.15 7.82 18.02
CA ALA A 176 15.43 6.93 16.90
C ALA A 176 14.22 6.11 16.44
N THR A 177 13.20 5.92 17.26
CA THR A 177 12.07 5.04 16.97
C THR A 177 11.04 5.75 16.11
N ALA A 178 10.61 6.94 16.53
CA ALA A 178 9.64 7.75 15.79
C ALA A 178 10.18 8.14 14.41
N TYR A 179 11.45 8.53 14.32
CA TYR A 179 12.08 8.94 13.06
C TYR A 179 12.34 7.78 12.09
N LYS A 180 12.44 6.52 12.56
CA LYS A 180 12.67 5.33 11.68
C LYS A 180 11.43 4.85 10.94
N ASN A 181 10.24 5.26 11.37
CA ASN A 181 9.00 4.95 10.64
C ASN A 181 8.81 5.88 9.42
N TRP A 182 9.61 6.92 9.34
CA TRP A 182 9.62 7.89 8.26
C TRP A 182 10.71 7.56 7.23
N ASP A 183 10.62 8.08 5.99
CA ASP A 183 11.61 7.85 4.93
C ASP A 183 13.01 8.43 5.27
N GLN A 184 13.20 8.99 6.47
CA GLN A 184 14.46 9.54 7.05
C GLN A 184 15.18 10.57 6.19
N VAL A 185 14.50 11.06 5.17
CA VAL A 185 15.08 11.82 4.08
C VAL A 185 14.28 13.09 3.90
N VAL A 186 14.98 14.22 4.00
CA VAL A 186 14.43 15.53 3.66
C VAL A 186 14.82 15.88 2.24
N GLU A 187 13.83 15.98 1.37
CA GLU A 187 13.95 16.39 -0.02
C GLU A 187 13.71 17.88 -0.19
N PHE A 188 14.56 18.56 -0.96
CA PHE A 188 14.40 19.96 -1.25
C PHE A 188 15.09 20.34 -2.57
N ASP A 189 14.64 21.46 -3.13
CA ASP A 189 15.27 22.12 -4.26
C ASP A 189 15.86 23.48 -3.84
N MET A 190 16.54 24.11 -4.79
CA MET A 190 17.08 25.47 -4.63
C MET A 190 16.61 26.33 -5.80
N PRO A 191 15.70 27.30 -5.57
CA PRO A 191 15.29 28.22 -6.61
C PRO A 191 16.45 29.03 -7.18
N ALA A 192 16.40 29.35 -8.48
CA ALA A 192 17.43 30.15 -9.15
C ALA A 192 17.65 31.52 -8.50
N GLY A 193 18.92 31.85 -8.26
CA GLY A 193 19.36 33.06 -7.57
C GLY A 193 19.46 32.92 -6.04
N THR A 194 19.36 31.71 -5.49
CA THR A 194 19.46 31.49 -4.04
C THR A 194 20.91 31.61 -3.60
N ALA A 195 21.25 32.70 -2.89
CA ALA A 195 22.61 32.89 -2.37
C ALA A 195 22.87 32.04 -1.11
N GLU A 196 21.88 32.00 -0.22
CA GLU A 196 21.93 31.24 1.04
C GLU A 196 20.57 30.56 1.27
N LYS A 197 20.59 29.32 1.74
CA LYS A 197 19.41 28.55 2.17
C LYS A 197 19.68 27.99 3.56
N GLU A 198 18.74 28.17 4.47
CA GLU A 198 18.76 27.49 5.77
C GLU A 198 17.73 26.37 5.74
N LEU A 199 18.10 25.19 6.24
CA LEU A 199 17.21 24.06 6.41
C LEU A 199 17.25 23.60 7.86
N VAL A 200 16.08 23.66 8.51
CA VAL A 200 15.89 23.15 9.86
C VAL A 200 15.20 21.80 9.75
N ILE A 201 15.92 20.72 10.06
CA ILE A 201 15.36 19.37 10.11
C ILE A 201 14.88 19.12 11.53
N ARG A 202 13.58 18.83 11.65
CA ARG A 202 12.91 18.62 12.93
C ARG A 202 12.70 17.14 13.16
N VAL A 203 13.03 16.68 14.36
CA VAL A 203 12.92 15.26 14.74
C VAL A 203 12.12 15.16 16.03
N ALA A 204 11.06 14.36 16.02
CA ALA A 204 10.24 14.12 17.21
C ALA A 204 10.93 13.11 18.14
N ALA A 205 10.88 13.38 19.44
CA ALA A 205 11.28 12.41 20.45
C ALA A 205 10.33 11.19 20.46
N ASP A 206 10.84 10.04 20.88
CA ASP A 206 10.11 8.77 20.97
C ASP A 206 8.95 8.84 21.97
N ASP A 207 8.99 9.77 22.93
CA ASP A 207 7.95 10.04 23.92
C ASP A 207 7.11 11.30 23.62
N ALA A 208 7.29 11.91 22.45
CA ALA A 208 6.46 13.03 22.02
C ALA A 208 4.99 12.58 21.86
N GLU A 209 4.07 13.34 22.46
CA GLU A 209 2.64 13.07 22.31
C GLU A 209 2.14 13.63 20.97
N ASN A 210 1.49 12.77 20.18
CA ASN A 210 0.76 13.22 19.00
C ASN A 210 -0.42 14.09 19.45
N ASN A 211 -0.42 15.34 18.99
CA ASN A 211 -1.36 16.37 19.40
C ASN A 211 -2.20 16.94 18.23
N VAL A 212 -1.92 16.49 17.02
CA VAL A 212 -2.69 16.76 15.81
C VAL A 212 -3.01 15.42 15.15
N LYS A 213 -4.25 15.28 14.67
CA LYS A 213 -4.69 14.12 13.89
C LYS A 213 -5.50 14.60 12.70
N ILE A 214 -5.22 14.05 11.53
CA ILE A 214 -6.05 14.18 10.34
C ILE A 214 -6.80 12.85 10.17
N THR A 215 -8.12 12.88 10.32
CA THR A 215 -8.94 11.68 10.14
C THR A 215 -9.05 11.36 8.65
N SER A 216 -8.52 10.20 8.25
CA SER A 216 -8.49 9.73 6.85
C SER A 216 -9.56 8.68 6.60
N MET A 217 -10.70 9.07 6.01
CA MET A 217 -11.85 8.18 5.82
C MET A 217 -11.94 7.62 4.40
N ASP A 218 -12.05 6.29 4.29
CA ASP A 218 -12.51 5.62 3.08
C ASP A 218 -14.00 5.34 3.20
N TRP A 219 -14.80 6.13 2.49
CA TRP A 219 -16.26 6.02 2.55
C TRP A 219 -16.80 4.82 1.78
N ASP A 220 -16.05 4.21 0.86
CA ASP A 220 -16.48 3.00 0.16
C ASP A 220 -16.38 1.75 1.04
N GLN A 221 -15.54 1.82 2.08
CA GLN A 221 -15.35 0.77 3.07
C GLN A 221 -16.03 1.09 4.41
N GLY A 222 -16.24 2.38 4.68
CA GLY A 222 -16.78 2.85 5.97
C GLY A 222 -15.77 2.73 7.11
N ILE A 223 -14.47 2.83 6.81
CA ILE A 223 -13.38 2.72 7.80
C ILE A 223 -12.39 3.89 7.66
N GLU A 224 -11.68 4.18 8.74
CA GLU A 224 -10.47 5.00 8.68
C GLU A 224 -9.37 4.18 7.98
N TYR A 225 -8.73 4.76 6.97
CA TYR A 225 -7.73 4.09 6.15
C TYR A 225 -6.54 4.99 5.88
N ILE A 226 -5.33 4.46 6.07
CA ILE A 226 -4.07 5.13 5.77
C ILE A 226 -3.44 4.50 4.52
N GLY A 227 -2.70 5.29 3.74
CA GLY A 227 -1.89 4.78 2.62
C GLY A 227 -2.38 5.10 1.21
N TYR A 228 -3.38 5.98 1.03
CA TYR A 228 -3.77 6.49 -0.31
C TYR A 228 -2.89 7.60 -0.85
N GLY A 229 -1.88 8.00 -0.11
CA GLY A 229 -0.99 9.07 -0.45
C GLY A 229 -0.08 9.38 0.71
N ASN A 230 0.57 10.52 0.61
CA ASN A 230 1.50 10.99 1.62
C ASN A 230 1.22 12.47 1.92
N LEU A 231 1.45 12.86 3.16
CA LEU A 231 1.22 14.21 3.64
C LEU A 231 2.54 14.98 3.77
N THR A 232 2.51 16.27 3.46
CA THR A 232 3.58 17.22 3.75
C THR A 232 3.02 18.34 4.61
N ILE A 233 3.68 18.66 5.73
CA ILE A 233 3.29 19.73 6.65
C ILE A 233 4.41 20.77 6.68
N THR A 234 4.05 22.02 6.41
CA THR A 234 4.94 23.18 6.46
C THR A 234 4.39 24.25 7.39
N ASP A 235 5.25 25.15 7.86
CA ASP A 235 4.79 26.42 8.44
C ASP A 235 4.54 27.47 7.34
N LYS A 236 4.04 28.65 7.74
CA LYS A 236 3.78 29.80 6.84
C LYS A 236 5.01 30.30 6.06
N ASP A 237 6.21 29.99 6.51
CA ASP A 237 7.46 30.40 5.87
C ASP A 237 7.98 29.30 4.92
N GLY A 238 7.24 28.18 4.82
CA GLY A 238 7.53 27.03 3.97
C GLY A 238 8.52 26.04 4.58
N ASN A 239 8.80 26.12 5.89
CA ASN A 239 9.71 25.19 6.55
C ASN A 239 9.01 23.86 6.81
N TYR A 240 9.67 22.76 6.46
CA TYR A 240 9.12 21.42 6.65
C TYR A 240 9.10 21.00 8.13
N TYR A 241 7.97 20.44 8.52
CA TYR A 241 7.80 19.69 9.78
C TYR A 241 7.68 18.20 9.48
N TYR A 242 6.86 17.84 8.50
CA TYR A 242 6.71 16.47 8.01
C TYR A 242 6.73 16.49 6.47
N GLN A 243 7.34 15.50 5.84
CA GLN A 243 7.39 15.38 4.38
C GLN A 243 7.23 13.91 4.00
N ARG A 244 6.14 13.56 3.32
CA ARG A 244 5.75 12.18 3.03
C ARG A 244 5.38 11.35 4.27
N ASP A 245 4.62 11.94 5.18
CA ASP A 245 4.05 11.19 6.30
C ASP A 245 2.90 10.28 5.86
N TYR A 246 2.75 9.13 6.51
CA TYR A 246 1.71 8.12 6.25
C TYR A 246 0.75 7.91 7.42
N ASP A 247 1.12 8.35 8.62
CA ASP A 247 0.47 7.96 9.88
C ASP A 247 -0.73 8.86 10.21
N MET A 248 -0.76 10.09 9.66
CA MET A 248 -1.84 11.07 9.84
C MET A 248 -2.02 11.58 11.29
N GLU A 249 -1.06 11.26 12.16
CA GLU A 249 -0.99 11.71 13.55
C GLU A 249 0.39 12.33 13.80
N PHE A 250 0.41 13.54 14.35
CA PHE A 250 1.60 14.39 14.38
C PHE A 250 1.83 14.97 15.76
N ALA A 251 3.11 15.19 16.07
CA ALA A 251 3.56 16.02 17.16
C ALA A 251 4.02 17.37 16.58
N LEU A 252 3.24 18.41 16.82
CA LEU A 252 3.51 19.77 16.33
C LEU A 252 3.50 20.77 17.48
N PRO A 253 4.46 21.71 17.55
CA PRO A 253 4.38 22.81 18.50
C PRO A 253 3.21 23.76 18.19
N ASP A 254 2.91 24.67 19.10
CA ASP A 254 1.92 25.72 18.83
C ASP A 254 2.40 26.60 17.67
N GLY A 255 1.54 26.82 16.68
CA GLY A 255 1.91 27.47 15.43
C GLY A 255 0.82 27.43 14.37
N ASP A 256 1.11 28.06 13.23
CA ASP A 256 0.26 28.06 12.04
C ASP A 256 0.90 27.18 10.97
N TYR A 257 0.12 26.29 10.38
CA TYR A 257 0.59 25.22 9.50
C TYR A 257 -0.22 25.13 8.21
N HIS A 258 0.46 24.62 7.19
CA HIS A 258 -0.11 24.24 5.91
C HIS A 258 0.15 22.75 5.67
N ALA A 259 -0.90 22.00 5.33
CA ALA A 259 -0.84 20.59 5.02
C ALA A 259 -1.22 20.33 3.56
N ASP A 260 -0.30 19.71 2.83
CA ASP A 260 -0.48 19.26 1.45
C ASP A 260 -0.59 17.74 1.40
N PHE A 261 -1.54 17.22 0.62
CA PHE A 261 -1.69 15.79 0.42
C PHE A 261 -1.44 15.39 -1.04
N ASN A 262 -0.49 14.48 -1.23
CA ASN A 262 -0.17 13.92 -2.54
C ASN A 262 -0.74 12.49 -2.65
N SER A 263 -1.82 12.34 -3.41
CA SER A 263 -2.46 11.04 -3.63
C SER A 263 -1.58 10.13 -4.48
N PHE A 264 -1.52 8.86 -4.11
CA PHE A 264 -0.99 7.80 -4.97
C PHE A 264 -2.00 7.40 -6.04
N ASP A 265 -1.54 6.68 -7.07
CA ASP A 265 -2.41 6.11 -8.11
C ASP A 265 -3.17 4.90 -7.56
N TYR A 266 -4.14 5.20 -6.69
CA TYR A 266 -5.12 4.25 -6.22
C TYR A 266 -6.45 4.48 -6.93
N PRO A 267 -7.29 3.44 -7.01
CA PRO A 267 -8.64 3.54 -7.55
C PRO A 267 -9.60 4.20 -6.54
N VAL A 268 -9.20 5.33 -5.95
CA VAL A 268 -10.06 6.20 -5.13
C VAL A 268 -9.80 7.64 -5.53
N GLN A 269 -10.72 8.54 -5.21
CA GLN A 269 -10.54 9.98 -5.39
C GLN A 269 -10.80 10.71 -4.07
N LEU A 270 -10.15 11.85 -3.90
CA LEU A 270 -10.51 12.80 -2.85
C LEU A 270 -11.97 13.24 -3.01
N VAL A 271 -12.67 13.36 -1.89
CA VAL A 271 -14.06 13.80 -1.86
C VAL A 271 -14.09 15.30 -1.70
N GLU A 272 -14.30 15.99 -2.82
CA GLU A 272 -14.50 17.44 -2.80
C GLU A 272 -15.82 17.80 -2.10
N PRO A 273 -15.88 18.89 -1.30
CA PRO A 273 -17.06 19.24 -0.50
C PRO A 273 -18.37 19.36 -1.29
N ASP A 274 -18.30 19.83 -2.54
CA ASP A 274 -19.46 20.05 -3.42
C ASP A 274 -19.65 18.91 -4.45
N SER A 275 -18.92 17.80 -4.32
CA SER A 275 -19.02 16.66 -5.25
C SER A 275 -20.32 15.85 -5.09
N ILE A 276 -20.67 15.09 -6.14
CA ILE A 276 -21.76 14.10 -6.07
C ILE A 276 -21.47 13.03 -5.01
N ALA A 277 -20.19 12.66 -4.83
CA ALA A 277 -19.76 11.74 -3.79
C ALA A 277 -20.07 12.29 -2.38
N ALA A 278 -19.70 13.54 -2.09
CA ALA A 278 -20.00 14.19 -0.81
C ALA A 278 -21.51 14.23 -0.54
N ALA A 279 -22.31 14.59 -1.55
CA ALA A 279 -23.77 14.62 -1.43
C ALA A 279 -24.36 13.23 -1.11
N ARG A 280 -23.84 12.17 -1.76
CA ARG A 280 -24.24 10.78 -1.49
C ARG A 280 -23.88 10.35 -0.07
N ILE A 281 -22.67 10.66 0.38
CA ILE A 281 -22.23 10.33 1.74
C ILE A 281 -23.10 11.04 2.77
N LYS A 282 -23.40 12.34 2.58
CA LYS A 282 -24.26 13.12 3.49
C LYS A 282 -25.72 12.64 3.55
N GLU A 283 -26.22 11.92 2.55
CA GLU A 283 -27.53 11.28 2.61
C GLU A 283 -27.60 10.25 3.76
N ASN A 284 -26.49 9.54 3.99
CA ASN A 284 -26.37 8.51 5.02
C ASN A 284 -25.69 9.01 6.30
N TYR A 285 -24.79 9.99 6.19
CA TYR A 285 -23.99 10.57 7.27
C TYR A 285 -24.11 12.10 7.29
N PRO A 286 -25.20 12.64 7.86
CA PRO A 286 -25.47 14.08 7.83
C PRO A 286 -24.39 14.93 8.50
N ASP A 287 -23.65 14.35 9.45
CA ASP A 287 -22.60 15.00 10.22
C ASP A 287 -21.20 14.85 9.57
N ALA A 288 -21.10 14.22 8.39
CA ALA A 288 -19.83 14.08 7.68
C ALA A 288 -19.30 15.45 7.18
N GLU A 289 -18.05 15.73 7.50
CA GLU A 289 -17.33 16.94 7.10
C GLU A 289 -16.31 16.65 5.99
N PHE A 290 -16.15 17.60 5.08
CA PHE A 290 -15.28 17.47 3.90
C PHE A 290 -14.46 18.74 3.76
N GLU A 291 -13.16 18.56 3.50
CA GLU A 291 -12.22 19.65 3.23
C GLU A 291 -11.88 19.71 1.75
N ASP A 292 -11.63 20.92 1.25
CA ASP A 292 -11.10 21.15 -0.09
C ASP A 292 -9.58 21.07 0.00
N TRP A 293 -9.02 20.03 -0.60
CA TRP A 293 -7.57 19.75 -0.59
C TRP A 293 -6.87 20.23 -1.88
N SER A 294 -7.56 20.93 -2.78
CA SER A 294 -7.02 21.31 -4.08
C SER A 294 -5.77 22.19 -4.02
N ASP A 295 -5.67 23.02 -2.98
CA ASP A 295 -4.52 23.86 -2.67
C ASP A 295 -3.96 23.54 -1.25
N GLY A 296 -4.19 22.32 -0.74
CA GLY A 296 -3.88 21.96 0.65
C GLY A 296 -4.84 22.60 1.67
N ILE A 297 -4.59 22.37 2.96
CA ILE A 297 -5.39 22.93 4.06
C ILE A 297 -4.52 23.69 5.06
N ASP A 298 -5.07 24.79 5.59
CA ASP A 298 -4.45 25.53 6.69
C ASP A 298 -5.09 25.14 8.03
N PHE A 299 -4.27 25.07 9.07
CA PHE A 299 -4.72 24.86 10.46
C PHE A 299 -3.73 25.46 11.45
N SER A 300 -4.16 25.62 12.71
CA SER A 300 -3.30 26.11 13.78
C SER A 300 -3.25 25.11 14.93
N VAL A 301 -2.13 25.05 15.63
CA VAL A 301 -1.99 24.36 16.91
C VAL A 301 -1.96 25.41 18.02
N VAL A 302 -2.91 25.32 18.95
CA VAL A 302 -3.08 26.27 20.05
C VAL A 302 -3.27 25.50 21.35
N ASP A 303 -2.45 25.82 22.36
CA ASP A 303 -2.45 25.14 23.66
C ASP A 303 -2.26 23.61 23.50
N GLY A 304 -1.40 23.22 22.56
CA GLY A 304 -1.03 21.84 22.28
C GLY A 304 -2.14 21.03 21.62
N LYS A 305 -3.06 21.63 20.85
CA LYS A 305 -4.08 20.93 20.06
C LYS A 305 -4.37 21.66 18.76
N ALA A 306 -4.77 20.92 17.73
CA ALA A 306 -5.36 21.52 16.53
C ALA A 306 -6.58 22.40 16.90
N ASP A 307 -6.73 23.52 16.19
CA ASP A 307 -7.80 24.49 16.41
C ASP A 307 -9.19 23.99 15.95
N ARG A 308 -9.20 22.91 15.17
CA ARG A 308 -10.38 22.20 14.67
C ARG A 308 -10.07 20.73 14.38
N ASP A 309 -11.11 19.93 14.17
CA ASP A 309 -10.95 18.60 13.61
C ASP A 309 -10.55 18.70 12.13
N LEU A 310 -9.67 17.80 11.69
CA LEU A 310 -9.09 17.80 10.34
C LEU A 310 -9.45 16.51 9.63
N PHE A 311 -9.85 16.61 8.36
CA PHE A 311 -10.36 15.47 7.61
C PHE A 311 -9.77 15.39 6.20
N ILE A 312 -9.44 14.16 5.81
CA ILE A 312 -9.21 13.80 4.42
C ILE A 312 -10.12 12.63 4.06
N ASN A 313 -10.85 12.75 2.96
CA ASN A 313 -11.95 11.87 2.65
C ASN A 313 -11.78 11.28 1.26
N PHE A 314 -11.95 9.97 1.14
CA PHE A 314 -11.83 9.23 -0.10
C PHE A 314 -13.13 8.52 -0.46
N SER A 315 -13.39 8.41 -1.76
CA SER A 315 -14.49 7.63 -2.30
C SER A 315 -14.14 7.10 -3.69
N ALA A 316 -15.02 6.26 -4.24
CA ALA A 316 -14.84 5.70 -5.56
C ALA A 316 -14.78 6.81 -6.61
N ILE A 317 -13.99 6.56 -7.65
CA ILE A 317 -13.87 7.48 -8.77
C ILE A 317 -15.22 7.62 -9.47
N GLU A 318 -15.68 8.86 -9.62
CA GLU A 318 -16.99 9.13 -10.22
C GLU A 318 -17.08 8.58 -11.65
N GLY A 319 -18.19 7.92 -11.98
CA GLY A 319 -18.40 7.31 -13.29
C GLY A 319 -17.58 6.03 -13.55
N LYS A 320 -16.87 5.52 -12.54
CA LYS A 320 -16.17 4.22 -12.60
C LYS A 320 -16.82 3.14 -11.72
N GLY A 321 -18.14 3.20 -11.55
CA GLY A 321 -18.87 2.23 -10.74
C GLY A 321 -18.78 0.81 -11.29
N ASN A 322 -18.97 -0.17 -10.41
CA ASN A 322 -19.06 -1.57 -10.77
C ASN A 322 -20.48 -1.95 -11.17
N THR A 323 -20.61 -3.15 -11.75
CA THR A 323 -21.89 -3.74 -12.11
C THR A 323 -22.10 -5.03 -11.33
N LEU A 324 -23.30 -5.24 -10.79
CA LEU A 324 -23.71 -6.53 -10.26
C LEU A 324 -24.90 -7.07 -11.06
N LYS A 325 -24.75 -8.27 -11.60
CA LYS A 325 -25.83 -9.02 -12.24
C LYS A 325 -26.36 -10.05 -11.28
N VAL A 326 -27.67 -10.04 -11.07
CA VAL A 326 -28.36 -11.03 -10.22
C VAL A 326 -29.30 -11.85 -11.10
N ASN A 327 -29.15 -13.16 -11.01
CA ASN A 327 -29.96 -14.13 -11.73
C ASN A 327 -30.56 -15.14 -10.76
N CYS A 328 -31.79 -15.56 -11.04
CA CYS A 328 -32.48 -16.60 -10.31
C CYS A 328 -32.84 -17.71 -11.29
N TYR A 329 -32.53 -18.96 -10.94
CA TYR A 329 -32.76 -20.12 -11.79
C TYR A 329 -33.49 -21.21 -11.04
N ASP A 330 -34.29 -21.98 -11.77
CA ASP A 330 -34.73 -23.30 -11.34
C ASP A 330 -33.52 -24.25 -11.40
N SER A 331 -33.20 -24.89 -10.28
CA SER A 331 -32.00 -25.73 -10.17
C SER A 331 -32.06 -27.02 -10.99
N LEU A 332 -33.27 -27.48 -11.36
CA LEU A 332 -33.51 -28.71 -12.11
C LEU A 332 -33.52 -28.49 -13.62
N THR A 333 -34.03 -27.35 -14.09
CA THR A 333 -34.10 -27.03 -15.52
C THR A 333 -32.98 -26.12 -15.98
N GLY A 334 -32.39 -25.34 -15.05
CA GLY A 334 -31.44 -24.28 -15.36
C GLY A 334 -32.07 -23.08 -16.08
N LEU A 335 -33.40 -23.02 -16.16
CA LEU A 335 -34.11 -21.91 -16.78
C LEU A 335 -34.33 -20.78 -15.76
N PRO A 336 -34.45 -19.51 -16.21
CA PRO A 336 -34.73 -18.40 -15.33
C PRO A 336 -36.02 -18.59 -14.50
N LEU A 337 -35.97 -18.21 -13.24
CA LEU A 337 -37.08 -18.30 -12.29
C LEU A 337 -37.65 -16.91 -11.97
N GLU A 338 -38.95 -16.75 -12.18
CA GLU A 338 -39.71 -15.55 -11.83
C GLU A 338 -40.28 -15.64 -10.40
N GLY A 339 -40.51 -14.49 -9.76
CA GLY A 339 -41.24 -14.39 -8.50
C GLY A 339 -40.41 -14.56 -7.23
N VAL A 340 -39.08 -14.65 -7.32
CA VAL A 340 -38.20 -14.64 -6.14
C VAL A 340 -38.07 -13.19 -5.65
N GLU A 341 -38.31 -12.95 -4.36
CA GLU A 341 -38.13 -11.62 -3.76
C GLU A 341 -36.74 -11.54 -3.13
N LEU A 342 -35.97 -10.50 -3.50
CA LEU A 342 -34.61 -10.28 -3.02
C LEU A 342 -34.39 -8.82 -2.59
N THR A 343 -33.41 -8.63 -1.73
CA THR A 343 -32.92 -7.32 -1.30
C THR A 343 -31.42 -7.23 -1.58
N LEU A 344 -31.00 -6.21 -2.33
CA LEU A 344 -29.61 -5.75 -2.38
C LEU A 344 -29.37 -4.80 -1.21
N THR A 345 -28.33 -5.05 -0.41
CA THR A 345 -27.87 -4.15 0.64
C THR A 345 -26.47 -3.64 0.29
N GLU A 346 -26.34 -2.32 0.17
CA GLU A 346 -25.05 -1.61 0.05
C GLU A 346 -24.43 -1.46 1.44
N ALA A 347 -23.11 -1.68 1.54
CA ALA A 347 -22.34 -1.60 2.77
C ALA A 347 -23.06 -2.27 3.98
N PRO A 348 -23.39 -3.57 3.90
CA PRO A 348 -24.33 -4.21 4.81
C PRO A 348 -23.90 -4.29 6.29
N GLU A 349 -22.63 -4.04 6.57
CA GLU A 349 -22.10 -4.00 7.94
C GLU A 349 -22.00 -2.57 8.49
N THR A 350 -22.35 -1.56 7.68
CA THR A 350 -22.33 -0.13 8.04
C THR A 350 -23.61 0.59 7.57
N TYR A 351 -23.52 1.55 6.64
CA TYR A 351 -24.61 2.39 6.12
C TYR A 351 -25.56 1.62 5.18
N ALA A 352 -26.26 0.63 5.72
CA ALA A 352 -27.09 -0.27 4.95
C ALA A 352 -28.21 0.46 4.18
N LYS A 353 -28.02 0.64 2.87
CA LYS A 353 -29.08 1.05 1.94
C LYS A 353 -29.65 -0.19 1.27
N GLU A 354 -30.96 -0.39 1.40
CA GLU A 354 -31.66 -1.54 0.82
C GLU A 354 -32.40 -1.19 -0.46
N THR A 355 -32.25 -2.03 -1.49
CA THR A 355 -33.04 -2.00 -2.72
C THR A 355 -33.73 -3.35 -2.92
N LYS A 356 -35.06 -3.36 -2.81
CA LYS A 356 -35.89 -4.57 -2.99
C LYS A 356 -36.28 -4.75 -4.44
N PHE A 357 -36.30 -6.00 -4.90
CA PHE A 357 -36.78 -6.36 -6.23
C PHE A 357 -37.33 -7.79 -6.28
N THR A 358 -38.12 -8.08 -7.31
CA THR A 358 -38.62 -9.43 -7.60
C THR A 358 -38.05 -9.89 -8.93
N SER A 359 -37.59 -11.14 -9.01
CA SER A 359 -37.11 -11.70 -10.27
C SER A 359 -38.23 -11.80 -11.30
N ASP A 360 -37.95 -11.45 -12.55
CA ASP A 360 -38.92 -11.43 -13.66
C ASP A 360 -38.50 -12.38 -14.80
N GLY A 361 -37.58 -13.30 -14.52
CA GLY A 361 -37.06 -14.25 -15.50
C GLY A 361 -35.97 -13.66 -16.39
N THR A 362 -35.54 -12.42 -16.13
CA THR A 362 -34.38 -11.79 -16.76
C THR A 362 -33.29 -11.49 -15.74
N THR A 363 -32.08 -11.17 -16.22
CA THR A 363 -30.98 -10.72 -15.38
C THR A 363 -31.29 -9.34 -14.81
N LYS A 364 -31.35 -9.23 -13.48
CA LYS A 364 -31.38 -7.92 -12.82
C LYS A 364 -29.96 -7.33 -12.85
N VAL A 365 -29.82 -6.14 -13.41
CA VAL A 365 -28.54 -5.41 -13.45
C VAL A 365 -28.60 -4.24 -12.49
N PHE A 366 -27.62 -4.15 -11.61
CA PHE A 366 -27.30 -2.97 -10.81
C PHE A 366 -26.02 -2.37 -11.37
N GLU A 367 -26.11 -1.13 -11.83
CA GLU A 367 -24.97 -0.35 -12.35
C GLU A 367 -24.56 0.69 -11.31
N ASP A 368 -23.44 1.35 -11.54
CA ASP A 368 -22.94 2.44 -10.70
C ASP A 368 -22.76 2.04 -9.22
N LEU A 369 -22.27 0.81 -9.00
CA LEU A 369 -21.96 0.30 -7.67
C LEU A 369 -20.57 0.76 -7.23
N TYR A 370 -20.51 1.79 -6.39
CA TYR A 370 -19.27 2.48 -6.02
C TYR A 370 -18.53 1.86 -4.82
N CYS A 371 -19.21 1.25 -3.84
CA CYS A 371 -18.53 0.61 -2.71
C CYS A 371 -17.61 -0.56 -3.16
N THR A 372 -16.28 -0.38 -3.09
CA THR A 372 -15.30 -1.39 -3.52
C THR A 372 -14.70 -2.22 -2.40
N GLY A 373 -15.01 -1.93 -1.14
CA GLY A 373 -14.50 -2.66 0.03
C GLY A 373 -14.81 -4.15 0.04
N CYS A 374 -14.16 -4.89 0.94
CA CYS A 374 -14.40 -6.32 1.15
C CYS A 374 -15.88 -6.65 1.48
N ASN A 375 -16.61 -5.69 2.02
CA ASN A 375 -18.03 -5.75 2.34
C ASN A 375 -18.85 -4.69 1.58
N GLY A 376 -18.63 -4.54 0.27
CA GLY A 376 -19.31 -3.53 -0.54
C GLY A 376 -20.81 -3.79 -0.69
N TYR A 377 -21.23 -5.02 -1.02
CA TYR A 377 -22.64 -5.34 -1.27
C TYR A 377 -23.00 -6.76 -0.83
N ASN A 378 -24.27 -6.97 -0.49
CA ASN A 378 -24.86 -8.30 -0.44
C ASN A 378 -26.24 -8.36 -1.10
N VAL A 379 -26.63 -9.55 -1.53
CA VAL A 379 -27.98 -9.84 -1.99
C VAL A 379 -28.53 -10.98 -1.15
N ARG A 380 -29.64 -10.72 -0.46
CA ARG A 380 -30.37 -11.69 0.36
C ARG A 380 -31.66 -12.12 -0.36
N VAL A 381 -31.97 -13.41 -0.29
CA VAL A 381 -33.29 -13.94 -0.64
C VAL A 381 -34.25 -13.68 0.51
N ASP A 382 -35.32 -12.93 0.25
CA ASP A 382 -36.36 -12.63 1.24
C ASP A 382 -37.52 -13.64 1.16
N SER A 383 -37.91 -14.05 -0.05
CA SER A 383 -38.93 -15.08 -0.25
C SER A 383 -38.80 -15.77 -1.62
N VAL A 384 -39.37 -16.97 -1.73
CA VAL A 384 -39.29 -17.86 -2.91
C VAL A 384 -40.73 -18.18 -3.36
N PRO A 385 -41.03 -18.24 -4.67
CA PRO A 385 -42.37 -18.49 -5.17
C PRO A 385 -42.94 -19.85 -4.75
N GLU A 386 -44.27 -19.97 -4.73
CA GLU A 386 -44.96 -21.22 -4.44
C GLU A 386 -44.49 -22.35 -5.37
N GLY A 387 -44.27 -23.54 -4.81
CA GLY A 387 -43.76 -24.70 -5.53
C GLY A 387 -42.24 -24.88 -5.44
N TYR A 388 -41.52 -23.96 -4.78
CA TYR A 388 -40.10 -24.07 -4.49
C TYR A 388 -39.83 -24.14 -2.99
N LYS A 389 -38.67 -24.69 -2.61
CA LYS A 389 -38.24 -24.72 -1.22
C LYS A 389 -37.90 -23.31 -0.73
N PRO A 390 -38.22 -22.97 0.54
CA PRO A 390 -37.73 -21.74 1.15
C PRO A 390 -36.20 -21.67 1.13
N SER A 391 -35.67 -20.47 0.94
CA SER A 391 -34.24 -20.16 1.00
C SER A 391 -34.06 -18.82 1.71
N ASN A 392 -32.99 -18.71 2.50
CA ASN A 392 -32.52 -17.49 3.14
C ASN A 392 -31.08 -17.19 2.73
N GLU A 393 -30.68 -17.64 1.53
CA GLU A 393 -29.32 -17.48 1.01
C GLU A 393 -28.93 -16.00 0.91
N VAL A 394 -27.69 -15.71 1.28
CA VAL A 394 -27.07 -14.40 1.15
C VAL A 394 -25.77 -14.57 0.37
N LYS A 395 -25.61 -13.82 -0.72
CA LYS A 395 -24.34 -13.69 -1.44
C LYS A 395 -23.75 -12.32 -1.19
N ARG A 396 -22.44 -12.25 -0.95
CA ARG A 396 -21.70 -11.01 -0.68
C ARG A 396 -20.65 -10.80 -1.77
N ILE A 397 -20.38 -9.54 -2.10
CA ILE A 397 -19.32 -9.16 -3.02
C ILE A 397 -18.62 -7.91 -2.51
N GLY A 398 -17.29 -7.99 -2.50
CA GLY A 398 -16.40 -6.85 -2.48
C GLY A 398 -15.61 -6.81 -3.79
N PHE A 399 -15.38 -5.63 -4.34
CA PHE A 399 -14.67 -5.48 -5.61
C PHE A 399 -13.16 -5.31 -5.44
N GLY A 400 -12.65 -5.21 -4.20
CA GLY A 400 -11.22 -5.22 -3.91
C GLY A 400 -10.47 -4.12 -4.65
N TYR A 401 -11.00 -2.91 -4.63
CA TYR A 401 -10.47 -1.73 -5.35
C TYR A 401 -10.56 -1.80 -6.89
N ALA A 402 -11.28 -2.78 -7.44
CA ALA A 402 -11.52 -2.84 -8.87
C ALA A 402 -12.71 -1.96 -9.28
N HIS A 403 -12.62 -1.37 -10.47
CA HIS A 403 -13.64 -0.50 -11.06
C HIS A 403 -14.03 -0.97 -12.45
N ASN A 404 -15.27 -0.68 -12.85
CA ASN A 404 -15.86 -1.17 -14.10
C ASN A 404 -15.83 -2.71 -14.22
N TYR A 405 -15.81 -3.41 -13.09
CA TYR A 405 -15.93 -4.86 -13.04
C TYR A 405 -17.41 -5.27 -13.00
N THR A 406 -17.68 -6.48 -13.47
CA THR A 406 -19.01 -7.08 -13.39
C THR A 406 -18.96 -8.29 -12.48
N GLY A 407 -19.64 -8.18 -11.33
CA GLY A 407 -19.99 -9.32 -10.49
C GLY A 407 -21.24 -10.03 -11.02
N ASN A 408 -21.32 -11.34 -10.78
CA ASN A 408 -22.51 -12.13 -11.08
C ASN A 408 -22.91 -12.95 -9.85
N PHE A 409 -24.18 -12.87 -9.46
CA PHE A 409 -24.80 -13.74 -8.49
C PHE A 409 -25.85 -14.60 -9.17
N ASN A 410 -25.60 -15.90 -9.21
CA ASN A 410 -26.57 -16.88 -9.66
C ASN A 410 -27.14 -17.61 -8.44
N PHE A 411 -28.44 -17.44 -8.21
CA PHE A 411 -29.19 -18.15 -7.19
C PHE A 411 -29.97 -19.30 -7.81
N TYR A 412 -29.93 -20.48 -7.18
CA TYR A 412 -30.56 -21.70 -7.68
C TYR A 412 -31.60 -22.20 -6.69
N PHE A 413 -32.82 -22.39 -7.15
CA PHE A 413 -33.96 -22.77 -6.29
C PHE A 413 -34.52 -24.13 -6.68
N GLU A 414 -34.73 -25.00 -5.68
CA GLU A 414 -35.20 -26.36 -5.88
C GLU A 414 -36.74 -26.45 -5.87
N PRO A 415 -37.37 -27.00 -6.93
CA PRO A 415 -38.80 -27.30 -6.92
C PRO A 415 -39.17 -28.37 -5.87
N VAL A 416 -40.25 -28.16 -5.14
CA VAL A 416 -40.74 -29.08 -4.10
C VAL A 416 -41.07 -30.47 -4.65
N ASN A 417 -41.61 -30.53 -5.87
CA ASN A 417 -42.08 -31.76 -6.52
C ASN A 417 -41.06 -32.38 -7.49
N ALA A 418 -39.79 -31.98 -7.42
CA ALA A 418 -38.75 -32.53 -8.28
C ALA A 418 -38.59 -34.06 -8.06
N GLU A 419 -38.46 -34.82 -9.13
CA GLU A 419 -38.12 -36.25 -9.08
C GLU A 419 -36.64 -36.40 -8.75
N LYS A 420 -36.32 -37.09 -7.65
CA LYS A 420 -34.98 -37.16 -7.08
C LYS A 420 -34.39 -38.56 -7.23
N GLU A 421 -33.40 -38.69 -8.10
CA GLU A 421 -32.74 -39.98 -8.38
C GLU A 421 -31.25 -40.01 -8.04
N ILE A 422 -30.62 -38.85 -7.85
CA ILE A 422 -29.18 -38.73 -7.62
C ILE A 422 -28.91 -38.80 -6.12
N SER A 423 -27.91 -39.58 -5.69
CA SER A 423 -27.45 -39.63 -4.31
C SER A 423 -25.98 -40.01 -4.27
N PHE A 424 -25.30 -39.68 -3.18
CA PHE A 424 -23.92 -40.08 -2.90
C PHE A 424 -23.85 -40.83 -1.58
N ASN A 425 -22.77 -41.62 -1.42
CA ASN A 425 -22.48 -42.30 -0.16
C ASN A 425 -21.31 -41.61 0.54
N VAL A 426 -21.33 -41.63 1.86
CA VAL A 426 -20.20 -41.21 2.68
C VAL A 426 -19.81 -42.40 3.54
N LEU A 427 -18.53 -42.77 3.48
CA LEU A 427 -17.98 -43.87 4.26
C LEU A 427 -16.90 -43.36 5.21
N THR A 428 -16.75 -44.02 6.35
CA THR A 428 -15.64 -43.80 7.26
C THR A 428 -14.35 -44.42 6.70
N TRP A 429 -13.20 -43.89 7.09
CA TRP A 429 -11.88 -44.43 6.72
C TRP A 429 -11.05 -44.71 7.98
N PRO A 430 -10.31 -45.84 8.04
CA PRO A 430 -10.05 -46.84 6.99
C PRO A 430 -11.05 -48.00 6.90
N ASP A 431 -12.05 -48.07 7.79
CA ASP A 431 -12.96 -49.20 7.96
C ASP A 431 -14.12 -49.28 6.95
N LYS A 432 -14.34 -48.22 6.15
CA LYS A 432 -15.30 -48.15 5.04
C LYS A 432 -16.75 -48.43 5.45
N GLN A 433 -17.11 -48.08 6.68
CA GLN A 433 -18.49 -48.21 7.16
C GLN A 433 -19.33 -47.01 6.73
N PRO A 434 -20.66 -47.13 6.57
CA PRO A 434 -21.52 -45.98 6.31
C PRO A 434 -21.36 -44.93 7.42
N TYR A 435 -21.06 -43.69 7.02
CA TYR A 435 -21.03 -42.57 7.95
C TYR A 435 -22.46 -42.26 8.44
N THR A 436 -22.60 -42.03 9.74
CA THR A 436 -23.89 -41.87 10.43
C THR A 436 -24.04 -40.52 11.14
N GLY A 437 -23.06 -39.62 10.99
CA GLY A 437 -23.15 -38.27 11.52
C GLY A 437 -24.03 -37.35 10.65
N ASP A 438 -24.06 -36.08 11.04
CA ASP A 438 -24.99 -35.07 10.51
C ASP A 438 -24.33 -34.03 9.60
N ALA A 439 -23.12 -34.32 9.09
CA ALA A 439 -22.45 -33.44 8.13
C ALA A 439 -23.30 -33.17 6.89
N THR A 440 -23.11 -31.97 6.35
CA THR A 440 -23.79 -31.51 5.14
C THR A 440 -22.80 -31.15 4.04
N TYR A 441 -23.27 -31.33 2.82
CA TYR A 441 -22.48 -31.17 1.60
C TYR A 441 -23.07 -30.08 0.72
N THR A 442 -22.18 -29.39 0.02
CA THR A 442 -22.52 -28.36 -0.96
C THR A 442 -22.16 -28.84 -2.35
N ILE A 443 -23.04 -28.57 -3.31
CA ILE A 443 -22.86 -28.91 -4.73
C ILE A 443 -22.63 -27.63 -5.51
N TYR A 444 -21.58 -27.65 -6.34
CA TYR A 444 -21.12 -26.55 -7.14
C TYR A 444 -21.14 -26.88 -8.63
N GLN A 445 -21.29 -25.86 -9.47
CA GLN A 445 -21.08 -25.92 -10.91
C GLN A 445 -20.22 -24.71 -11.31
N GLY A 446 -18.94 -24.96 -11.62
CA GLY A 446 -17.96 -23.87 -11.68
C GLY A 446 -17.85 -23.17 -10.33
N ASP A 447 -17.97 -21.84 -10.33
CA ASP A 447 -17.93 -21.01 -9.11
C ASP A 447 -19.30 -20.86 -8.43
N ASP A 448 -20.37 -21.39 -9.04
CA ASP A 448 -21.73 -21.24 -8.54
C ASP A 448 -22.12 -22.33 -7.55
N THR A 449 -22.68 -21.92 -6.41
CA THR A 449 -23.37 -22.81 -5.47
C THR A 449 -24.75 -23.18 -6.00
N ILE A 450 -24.97 -24.48 -6.25
CA ILE A 450 -26.24 -25.01 -6.80
C ILE A 450 -27.18 -25.50 -5.70
N MET A 451 -26.63 -26.14 -4.67
CA MET A 451 -27.41 -26.69 -3.56
C MET A 451 -26.54 -26.80 -2.31
N THR A 452 -27.07 -26.41 -1.16
CA THR A 452 -26.45 -26.56 0.16
C THR A 452 -27.20 -27.59 0.99
N ASP A 453 -26.66 -27.92 2.16
CA ASP A 453 -27.32 -28.72 3.20
C ASP A 453 -27.73 -30.12 2.74
N VAL A 454 -27.01 -30.69 1.77
CA VAL A 454 -27.30 -32.04 1.24
C VAL A 454 -26.74 -33.09 2.20
N LYS A 455 -27.60 -33.97 2.70
CA LYS A 455 -27.19 -35.05 3.61
C LYS A 455 -26.66 -36.30 2.86
N PRO A 456 -25.78 -37.10 3.49
CA PRO A 456 -25.38 -38.41 2.98
C PRO A 456 -26.61 -39.28 2.62
N GLY A 457 -26.61 -39.87 1.42
CA GLY A 457 -27.72 -40.70 0.93
C GLY A 457 -29.01 -39.94 0.61
N GLN A 458 -29.07 -38.62 0.82
CA GLN A 458 -30.21 -37.81 0.39
C GLN A 458 -30.34 -37.90 -1.12
N LYS A 459 -31.56 -38.21 -1.58
CA LYS A 459 -31.88 -38.11 -3.00
C LYS A 459 -32.06 -36.65 -3.38
N ILE A 460 -31.42 -36.24 -4.45
CA ILE A 460 -31.47 -34.91 -5.06
C ILE A 460 -31.77 -35.03 -6.56
N ALA A 461 -32.06 -33.89 -7.18
CA ALA A 461 -32.27 -33.76 -8.61
C ALA A 461 -31.35 -32.66 -9.14
N LEU A 462 -30.69 -32.92 -10.27
CA LEU A 462 -29.79 -31.99 -10.94
C LEU A 462 -30.01 -32.09 -12.44
N LYS A 463 -29.89 -30.98 -13.16
CA LYS A 463 -29.83 -30.99 -14.63
C LYS A 463 -28.56 -31.68 -15.11
N ASP A 464 -28.54 -32.04 -16.38
CA ASP A 464 -27.33 -32.51 -17.05
C ASP A 464 -26.21 -31.46 -16.97
N GLY A 465 -25.00 -31.90 -16.62
CA GLY A 465 -23.86 -31.03 -16.44
C GLY A 465 -22.75 -31.66 -15.61
N ASP A 466 -21.64 -30.94 -15.51
CA ASP A 466 -20.51 -31.26 -14.65
C ASP A 466 -20.60 -30.47 -13.35
N TYR A 467 -20.29 -31.14 -12.24
CA TYR A 467 -20.45 -30.63 -10.89
C TYR A 467 -19.29 -31.05 -9.98
N MET A 468 -19.14 -30.33 -8.88
CA MET A 468 -18.31 -30.71 -7.74
C MET A 468 -19.18 -30.81 -6.49
N ILE A 469 -18.92 -31.78 -5.63
CA ILE A 469 -19.47 -31.86 -4.27
C ILE A 469 -18.33 -31.72 -3.26
N SER A 470 -18.57 -31.01 -2.17
CA SER A 470 -17.62 -30.86 -1.07
C SER A 470 -18.32 -30.95 0.28
N GLY A 471 -17.67 -31.61 1.23
CA GLY A 471 -18.01 -31.44 2.65
C GLY A 471 -17.77 -29.99 3.04
N PHE A 472 -18.82 -29.33 3.53
CA PHE A 472 -18.76 -27.91 3.87
C PHE A 472 -18.92 -27.68 5.37
N ARG A 473 -19.83 -28.43 6.02
CA ARG A 473 -20.14 -28.22 7.43
C ARG A 473 -20.27 -29.55 8.17
N TYR A 474 -19.39 -29.71 9.17
CA TYR A 474 -19.45 -30.74 10.18
C TYR A 474 -20.01 -30.12 11.47
N PRO A 475 -20.91 -30.82 12.20
CA PRO A 475 -21.23 -30.45 13.57
C PRO A 475 -19.95 -30.35 14.44
N ASP A 476 -19.91 -29.44 15.40
CA ASP A 476 -18.74 -29.26 16.28
C ASP A 476 -18.39 -30.53 17.07
N ASP A 477 -19.41 -31.32 17.42
CA ASP A 477 -19.31 -32.57 18.15
C ASP A 477 -19.13 -33.79 17.24
N ASP A 478 -19.01 -33.60 15.92
CA ASP A 478 -18.79 -34.69 15.00
C ASP A 478 -17.34 -35.21 15.13
N PRO A 479 -17.15 -36.51 15.45
CA PRO A 479 -15.81 -37.07 15.57
C PRO A 479 -15.11 -37.26 14.22
N TYR A 480 -15.79 -36.99 13.10
CA TYR A 480 -15.26 -37.19 11.76
C TYR A 480 -15.18 -35.90 10.95
N CYS A 481 -14.16 -35.80 10.09
CA CYS A 481 -14.09 -34.79 9.03
C CYS A 481 -13.43 -35.35 7.76
N GLY A 482 -13.47 -34.61 6.65
CA GLY A 482 -12.74 -34.95 5.44
C GLY A 482 -11.22 -34.91 5.66
N THR A 483 -10.51 -35.94 5.19
CA THR A 483 -9.07 -36.08 5.34
C THR A 483 -8.33 -35.28 4.27
N TRP A 484 -7.37 -34.45 4.67
CA TRP A 484 -6.47 -33.77 3.74
C TRP A 484 -5.45 -34.73 3.15
N ILE A 485 -5.23 -34.65 1.83
CA ILE A 485 -4.35 -35.59 1.11
C ILE A 485 -2.89 -35.57 1.56
N TRP A 486 -2.42 -34.46 2.14
CA TRP A 486 -1.04 -34.28 2.61
C TRP A 486 -0.80 -34.75 4.04
N THR A 487 -1.85 -35.18 4.75
CA THR A 487 -1.70 -35.83 6.06
C THR A 487 -1.24 -37.27 5.86
N GLU A 488 -0.63 -37.89 6.87
CA GLU A 488 -0.20 -39.29 6.81
C GLU A 488 -1.36 -40.23 6.44
N LEU A 489 -2.54 -39.99 7.01
CA LEU A 489 -3.76 -40.75 6.72
C LEU A 489 -4.29 -40.50 5.29
N GLY A 490 -4.18 -39.26 4.81
CA GLY A 490 -4.55 -38.88 3.45
C GLY A 490 -3.64 -39.49 2.40
N GLU A 491 -2.33 -39.55 2.66
CA GLU A 491 -1.38 -40.23 1.78
C GLU A 491 -1.64 -41.74 1.72
N GLU A 492 -1.96 -42.37 2.85
CA GLU A 492 -2.36 -43.78 2.91
C GLU A 492 -3.60 -44.02 2.06
N MET A 493 -4.64 -43.22 2.28
CA MET A 493 -5.89 -43.27 1.53
C MET A 493 -5.65 -43.08 0.02
N SER A 494 -4.79 -42.13 -0.37
CA SER A 494 -4.49 -41.82 -1.78
C SER A 494 -3.78 -42.95 -2.52
N ARG A 495 -3.00 -43.77 -1.81
CA ARG A 495 -2.35 -44.96 -2.41
C ARG A 495 -3.32 -46.11 -2.61
N GLU A 496 -4.34 -46.24 -1.76
CA GLU A 496 -5.30 -47.34 -1.82
C GLU A 496 -6.53 -47.02 -2.69
N LEU A 497 -6.96 -45.77 -2.67
CA LEU A 497 -8.15 -45.30 -3.36
C LEU A 497 -7.76 -44.52 -4.62
N ASP A 498 -8.29 -44.96 -5.75
CA ASP A 498 -8.13 -44.33 -7.07
C ASP A 498 -9.01 -43.07 -7.22
N ILE A 499 -9.20 -42.32 -6.13
CA ILE A 499 -10.14 -41.19 -6.03
C ILE A 499 -9.49 -39.84 -6.36
N PHE A 500 -8.17 -39.81 -6.56
CA PHE A 500 -7.37 -38.58 -6.78
C PHE A 500 -6.71 -38.51 -8.18
N GLU A 501 -7.15 -39.34 -9.15
CA GLU A 501 -6.64 -39.28 -10.54
C GLU A 501 -7.01 -37.97 -11.25
N ASP A 502 -8.05 -37.27 -10.80
CA ASP A 502 -8.43 -35.93 -11.30
C ASP A 502 -7.62 -34.85 -10.56
N GLU A 503 -6.78 -34.10 -11.28
CA GLU A 503 -6.04 -32.95 -10.75
C GLU A 503 -7.01 -31.94 -10.09
N GLY A 504 -6.87 -31.67 -8.79
CA GLY A 504 -7.66 -30.66 -8.06
C GLY A 504 -8.45 -31.16 -6.83
N VAL A 505 -8.38 -32.44 -6.48
CA VAL A 505 -8.98 -32.95 -5.23
C VAL A 505 -7.97 -32.88 -4.08
N TYR A 506 -8.29 -32.09 -3.05
CA TYR A 506 -7.38 -31.85 -1.91
C TYR A 506 -7.87 -32.48 -0.60
N ARG A 507 -9.14 -32.88 -0.53
CA ARG A 507 -9.73 -33.57 0.62
C ARG A 507 -10.55 -34.78 0.17
N SER A 508 -10.66 -35.77 1.05
CA SER A 508 -11.37 -37.03 0.78
C SER A 508 -12.90 -36.92 0.75
N ASP A 509 -13.44 -35.80 1.22
CA ASP A 509 -14.87 -35.45 1.23
C ASP A 509 -15.26 -34.56 0.04
N MET A 510 -14.42 -34.51 -1.00
CA MET A 510 -14.66 -33.76 -2.23
C MET A 510 -14.64 -34.69 -3.46
N ALA A 511 -15.53 -34.45 -4.42
CA ALA A 511 -15.51 -35.18 -5.70
C ALA A 511 -16.11 -34.39 -6.86
N SER A 512 -15.54 -34.60 -8.05
CA SER A 512 -16.13 -34.21 -9.33
C SER A 512 -17.12 -35.28 -9.83
N PHE A 513 -18.21 -34.88 -10.47
CA PHE A 513 -19.13 -35.82 -11.10
C PHE A 513 -19.92 -35.19 -12.26
N THR A 514 -20.43 -36.05 -13.14
CA THR A 514 -21.24 -35.63 -14.28
C THR A 514 -22.63 -36.25 -14.20
N VAL A 515 -23.64 -35.45 -14.51
CA VAL A 515 -25.04 -35.88 -14.70
C VAL A 515 -25.34 -35.90 -16.19
N LYS A 516 -25.85 -37.02 -16.70
CA LYS A 516 -26.34 -37.18 -18.09
C LYS A 516 -27.67 -37.92 -18.11
N ASN A 517 -28.64 -37.36 -18.82
CA ASN A 517 -30.03 -37.79 -18.84
C ASN A 517 -30.61 -37.97 -17.42
N GLY A 518 -30.31 -37.01 -16.53
CA GLY A 518 -30.77 -37.02 -15.13
C GLY A 518 -30.12 -38.10 -14.23
N LYS A 519 -29.04 -38.76 -14.69
CA LYS A 519 -28.37 -39.83 -13.95
C LYS A 519 -26.87 -39.58 -13.82
N LEU A 520 -26.30 -40.07 -12.73
CA LEU A 520 -24.85 -40.05 -12.52
C LEU A 520 -24.14 -40.93 -13.55
N THR A 521 -23.06 -40.40 -14.13
CA THR A 521 -22.17 -41.17 -15.00
C THR A 521 -21.28 -42.14 -14.21
N LYS A 522 -21.00 -41.83 -12.95
CA LYS A 522 -20.24 -42.64 -11.98
C LYS A 522 -20.86 -42.55 -10.59
N ASN A 523 -20.80 -43.63 -9.81
CA ASN A 523 -21.20 -43.58 -8.40
C ASN A 523 -20.24 -42.66 -7.62
N ILE A 524 -20.79 -41.87 -6.71
CA ILE A 524 -20.01 -40.96 -5.86
C ILE A 524 -19.93 -41.57 -4.46
N THR A 525 -18.70 -41.81 -4.01
CA THR A 525 -18.39 -42.24 -2.65
C THR A 525 -17.36 -41.29 -2.08
N LEU A 526 -17.71 -40.60 -1.02
CA LEU A 526 -16.86 -39.68 -0.27
C LEU A 526 -16.38 -40.37 1.01
N TYR A 527 -15.28 -39.89 1.57
CA TYR A 527 -14.68 -40.46 2.78
C TYR A 527 -14.46 -39.43 3.86
N VAL A 528 -14.73 -39.83 5.10
CA VAL A 528 -14.44 -39.07 6.31
C VAL A 528 -13.61 -39.93 7.27
N ALA A 529 -12.76 -39.31 8.08
CA ALA A 529 -11.96 -40.00 9.07
C ALA A 529 -11.95 -39.24 10.40
N ASP A 530 -11.43 -39.89 11.43
CA ASP A 530 -11.28 -39.34 12.78
C ASP A 530 -10.62 -37.94 12.71
N LYS A 531 -11.32 -36.93 13.25
CA LYS A 531 -10.97 -35.50 13.12
C LYS A 531 -9.53 -35.23 13.57
N ASP A 532 -9.05 -35.90 14.62
CA ASP A 532 -7.70 -35.70 15.17
C ASP A 532 -6.58 -36.13 14.21
N LYS A 533 -6.89 -37.10 13.32
CA LYS A 533 -5.94 -37.68 12.35
C LYS A 533 -6.12 -37.12 10.95
N ALA A 534 -7.29 -36.55 10.67
CA ALA A 534 -7.68 -36.07 9.35
C ALA A 534 -7.30 -34.61 9.07
N MET A 535 -7.19 -33.79 10.14
CA MET A 535 -6.84 -32.36 10.05
C MET A 535 -5.33 -32.11 10.01
N THR A 536 -4.97 -31.00 9.37
CA THR A 536 -3.60 -30.45 9.41
C THR A 536 -3.29 -29.79 10.76
N ASP A 537 -2.01 -29.56 11.08
CA ASP A 537 -1.61 -28.85 12.30
C ASP A 537 -2.16 -27.41 12.34
N TYR A 538 -2.16 -26.74 11.18
CA TYR A 538 -2.74 -25.40 11.03
C TYR A 538 -4.26 -25.36 11.34
N GLU A 539 -5.03 -26.34 10.87
CA GLU A 539 -6.46 -26.42 11.19
C GLU A 539 -6.73 -26.68 12.67
N LYS A 540 -5.86 -27.47 13.32
CA LYS A 540 -5.94 -27.70 14.76
C LYS A 540 -5.71 -26.41 15.54
N GLU A 541 -4.71 -25.62 15.16
CA GLU A 541 -4.42 -24.31 15.77
C GLU A 541 -5.60 -23.34 15.60
N LEU A 542 -6.17 -23.25 14.39
CA LEU A 542 -7.33 -22.39 14.12
C LEU A 542 -8.56 -22.77 14.97
N GLU A 543 -8.80 -24.07 15.15
CA GLU A 543 -9.90 -24.57 15.98
C GLU A 543 -9.66 -24.28 17.47
N GLU A 544 -8.42 -24.43 17.95
CA GLU A 544 -8.06 -24.05 19.32
C GLU A 544 -8.24 -22.56 19.59
N GLU A 545 -7.88 -21.69 18.65
CA GLU A 545 -8.11 -20.25 18.75
C GLU A 545 -9.59 -19.90 18.77
N ARG A 546 -10.39 -20.51 17.88
CA ARG A 546 -11.85 -20.34 17.85
C ARG A 546 -12.49 -20.73 19.18
N LEU A 547 -12.12 -21.88 19.74
CA LEU A 547 -12.66 -22.36 21.02
C LEU A 547 -12.34 -21.40 22.17
N LYS A 548 -11.11 -20.85 22.22
CA LYS A 548 -10.72 -19.84 23.21
C LYS A 548 -11.55 -18.56 23.07
N GLU A 549 -11.79 -18.12 21.84
CA GLU A 549 -12.59 -16.93 21.56
C GLU A 549 -14.06 -17.12 21.94
N GLU A 550 -14.65 -18.29 21.66
CA GLU A 550 -16.00 -18.60 22.10
C GLU A 550 -16.15 -18.68 23.62
N GLU A 551 -15.16 -19.25 24.32
CA GLU A 551 -15.14 -19.23 25.79
C GLU A 551 -15.07 -17.80 26.32
N ARG A 552 -14.26 -16.94 25.70
CA ARG A 552 -14.19 -15.51 26.04
C ARG A 552 -15.55 -14.83 25.84
N LEU A 553 -16.21 -15.04 24.71
CA LEU A 553 -17.52 -14.44 24.41
C LEU A 553 -18.62 -14.94 25.36
N LYS A 554 -18.63 -16.23 25.71
CA LYS A 554 -19.57 -16.80 26.69
C LYS A 554 -19.34 -16.24 28.10
N GLU A 555 -18.09 -16.03 28.48
CA GLU A 555 -17.72 -15.40 29.75
C GLU A 555 -18.18 -13.94 29.79
N GLU A 556 -17.94 -13.17 28.72
CA GLU A 556 -18.40 -11.79 28.58
C GLU A 556 -19.94 -11.70 28.63
N GLU A 557 -20.66 -12.60 27.97
CA GLU A 557 -22.12 -12.66 28.02
C GLU A 557 -22.64 -13.02 29.42
N ARG A 558 -21.99 -13.97 30.12
CA ARG A 558 -22.33 -14.32 31.50
C ARG A 558 -22.18 -13.11 32.42
N LEU A 559 -21.05 -12.40 32.34
CA LEU A 559 -20.79 -11.20 33.13
C LEU A 559 -21.80 -10.09 32.83
N ARG A 560 -22.20 -9.94 31.57
CA ARG A 560 -23.25 -8.97 31.16
C ARG A 560 -24.61 -9.31 31.77
N LEU A 561 -25.00 -10.59 31.77
CA LEU A 561 -26.25 -11.06 32.37
C LEU A 561 -26.24 -10.93 33.90
N GLU A 562 -25.12 -11.26 34.56
CA GLU A 562 -24.96 -11.08 36.02
C GLU A 562 -25.11 -9.61 36.43
N ASN A 563 -24.47 -8.68 35.70
CA ASN A 563 -24.59 -7.25 35.94
C ASN A 563 -26.01 -6.71 35.68
N SER A 564 -26.71 -7.21 34.64
CA SER A 564 -28.11 -6.83 34.39
C SER A 564 -29.07 -7.33 35.47
N SER A 565 -28.79 -8.47 36.10
CA SER A 565 -29.62 -9.02 37.19
C SER A 565 -29.43 -8.28 38.52
N SER A 566 -28.35 -7.50 38.65
CA SER A 566 -28.06 -6.68 39.83
C SER A 566 -28.71 -5.28 39.79
N GLU A 567 -29.22 -4.84 38.64
CA GLU A 567 -29.91 -3.55 38.48
C GLU A 567 -31.43 -3.64 38.72
N ASP A 568 -31.98 -4.86 38.77
CA ASP A 568 -33.39 -5.18 39.04
C ASP A 568 -33.67 -5.59 40.51
N GLN A 569 -32.69 -5.45 41.42
CA GLN A 569 -32.87 -5.54 42.89
C GLN A 569 -32.66 -4.18 43.56
#